data_AF-A0A2T4VYA7-F1
#
_entry.id   AF-A0A2T4VYA7-F1
#
_cell.length_a   1.000
_cell.length_b   1.000
_cell.length_c   1.000
_cell.angle_alpha   90.00
_cell.angle_beta   90.00
_cell.angle_gamma   90.00
#
_symmetry.space_group_name_H-M   'P 1'
#
loop_
_entity.id
_entity.type
_entity.pdbx_description
1 polymer ?
#
loop_
_entity_poly.entity_id
_entity_poly.type
_entity_poly.pdbx_seq_one_letter_code
_entity_poly.pdbx_strand_id
1 'polypeptide(L)'
;MEQAPKAWQYGPVYSDIYHDLSKWGRNSIKTLIIDEDTELPYSETLSEFQERVIDLVLEKYGKVNAFDLSDKTHQSGYTLGNII
;
A
#
# COMPACT_ATOMS: atom_id res chain seq x y z
N MET A 1 14.50 13.54 -2.79
CA MET A 1 13.79 13.78 -4.07
C MET A 1 12.45 13.08 -3.95
N GLU A 2 11.34 13.75 -4.22
CA GLU A 2 10.03 13.12 -4.19
C GLU A 2 9.89 12.20 -5.42
N GLN A 3 9.72 10.90 -5.20
CA GLN A 3 9.58 9.93 -6.28
C GLN A 3 8.13 9.91 -6.78
N ALA A 4 7.91 9.97 -8.09
CA ALA A 4 6.59 9.74 -8.68
C ALA A 4 6.30 8.23 -8.84
N PRO A 5 5.04 7.79 -8.64
CA PRO A 5 4.67 6.39 -8.84
C PRO A 5 4.83 5.98 -10.32
N LYS A 6 5.37 4.78 -10.55
CA LYS A 6 5.59 4.21 -11.88
C LYS A 6 4.54 3.16 -12.20
N ALA A 7 4.00 3.15 -13.42
CA ALA A 7 3.03 2.14 -13.85
C ALA A 7 3.71 0.79 -14.06
N TRP A 8 3.37 -0.20 -13.24
CA TRP A 8 3.80 -1.60 -13.37
C TRP A 8 2.61 -2.50 -13.70
N GLN A 9 2.90 -3.77 -14.03
CA GLN A 9 1.89 -4.76 -14.44
C GLN A 9 0.72 -4.90 -13.44
N TYR A 10 0.97 -4.74 -12.15
CA TYR A 10 -0.04 -4.90 -11.08
C TYR A 10 -0.45 -3.58 -10.42
N GLY A 11 -0.14 -2.44 -11.05
CA GLY A 11 -0.50 -1.12 -10.56
C GLY A 11 0.70 -0.19 -10.36
N PRO A 12 0.44 1.03 -9.85
CA PRO A 12 1.50 2.00 -9.56
C PRO A 12 2.42 1.52 -8.44
N VAL A 13 3.73 1.66 -8.63
CA VAL A 13 4.77 1.25 -7.69
C VAL A 13 5.77 2.39 -7.50
N TYR A 14 6.14 2.66 -6.25
CA TYR A 14 7.34 3.44 -5.92
C TYR A 14 8.54 2.49 -5.97
N SER A 15 9.42 2.66 -6.96
CA SER A 15 10.51 1.72 -7.21
C SER A 15 11.47 1.60 -6.04
N ASP A 16 11.71 2.68 -5.29
CA ASP A 16 12.75 2.65 -4.25
C ASP A 16 12.27 1.78 -3.09
N ILE A 17 11.03 2.03 -2.62
CA ILE A 17 10.34 1.20 -1.64
C ILE A 17 10.28 -0.28 -2.09
N TYR A 18 10.00 -0.54 -3.36
CA TYR A 18 9.97 -1.90 -3.88
C TYR A 18 11.33 -2.59 -3.78
N HIS A 19 12.40 -1.93 -4.23
CA HIS A 19 13.74 -2.52 -4.20
C HIS A 19 14.24 -2.74 -2.76
N ASP A 20 13.99 -1.81 -1.85
CA ASP A 20 14.40 -1.91 -0.43
C ASP A 20 13.74 -3.08 0.29
N LEU A 21 12.50 -3.39 -0.10
CA LEU A 21 11.70 -4.47 0.47
C LEU A 21 11.76 -5.77 -0.34
N SER A 22 12.35 -5.76 -1.54
CA SER A 22 12.37 -6.89 -2.47
C SER A 22 12.98 -8.16 -1.86
N LYS A 23 13.91 -8.01 -0.91
CA LYS A 23 14.53 -9.10 -0.15
C LYS A 23 13.53 -9.99 0.61
N TRP A 24 12.37 -9.45 0.98
CA TRP A 24 11.31 -10.21 1.64
C TRP A 24 10.52 -11.09 0.65
N GLY A 25 10.47 -10.69 -0.63
CA GLY A 25 9.80 -11.44 -1.69
C GLY A 25 8.34 -11.71 -1.37
N ARG A 26 7.98 -12.99 -1.22
CA ARG A 26 6.62 -13.43 -0.88
C ARG A 26 6.36 -13.52 0.63
N ASN A 27 7.39 -13.29 1.44
CA ASN A 27 7.28 -13.37 2.89
C ASN A 27 6.74 -12.05 3.46
N SER A 28 6.07 -12.13 4.61
CA SER A 28 5.66 -10.95 5.35
C SER A 28 6.87 -10.11 5.76
N ILE A 29 6.76 -8.80 5.58
CA ILE A 29 7.73 -7.82 6.09
C ILE A 29 7.61 -7.78 7.61
N LYS A 30 8.71 -8.00 8.32
CA LYS A 30 8.73 -8.09 9.80
C LYS A 30 9.44 -6.92 10.46
N THR A 31 9.92 -5.96 9.69
CA THR A 31 10.73 -4.83 10.17
C THR A 31 10.16 -3.53 9.64
N LEU A 32 10.26 -2.47 10.42
CA LEU A 32 10.00 -1.12 9.95
C LEU A 32 11.07 -0.68 8.95
N ILE A 33 10.72 0.23 8.05
CA ILE A 33 11.67 0.88 7.16
C ILE A 33 12.46 1.88 8.01
N ILE A 34 13.78 1.85 7.89
CA ILE A 34 14.69 2.72 8.63
C ILE A 34 15.13 3.86 7.70
N ASP A 35 15.12 5.07 8.21
CA ASP A 35 15.71 6.24 7.57
C ASP A 35 17.24 6.15 7.67
N GLU A 36 17.94 6.16 6.53
CA GLU A 36 19.39 5.98 6.47
C GLU A 36 20.17 7.15 7.08
N ASP A 37 19.60 8.35 7.10
CA ASP A 37 20.25 9.56 7.62
C ASP A 37 20.12 9.65 9.15
N THR A 38 18.99 9.19 9.70
CA THR A 38 18.70 9.29 11.14
C THR A 38 18.89 7.99 11.92
N GLU A 39 19.03 6.86 11.22
CA GLU A 39 19.03 5.49 11.78
C GLU A 39 17.77 5.14 12.60
N LEU A 40 16.71 5.95 12.47
CA LEU A 40 15.43 5.74 13.14
C LEU A 40 14.38 5.18 12.17
N PRO A 41 13.39 4.41 12.64
CA PRO A 41 12.27 4.02 11.81
C PRO A 41 11.53 5.24 11.27
N TYR A 42 11.14 5.19 9.99
CA TYR A 42 10.20 6.18 9.46
C TYR A 42 8.93 6.19 10.32
N SER A 43 8.55 7.37 10.79
CA SER A 43 7.37 7.59 11.62
C SER A 43 6.66 8.81 11.07
N GLU A 44 5.36 8.69 10.82
CA GLU A 44 4.52 9.81 10.42
C GLU A 44 3.31 9.90 11.36
N THR A 45 2.88 11.12 11.68
CA THR A 45 1.69 11.30 12.51
C THR A 45 0.48 11.39 11.59
N LEU A 46 -0.37 10.37 11.65
CA LEU A 46 -1.62 10.36 10.92
C LEU A 46 -2.68 11.16 11.68
N SER A 47 -3.51 11.90 10.95
CA SER A 47 -4.74 12.45 11.51
C SER A 47 -5.75 11.33 11.80
N GLU A 48 -6.67 11.55 12.74
CA GLU A 48 -7.74 10.59 13.05
C GLU A 48 -8.54 10.15 11.81
N PHE A 49 -8.73 11.06 10.85
CA PHE A 49 -9.39 10.74 9.59
C PHE A 49 -8.57 9.77 8.73
N GLN A 50 -7.26 9.99 8.61
CA GLN A 50 -6.37 9.11 7.85
C GLN A 50 -6.29 7.72 8.49
N GLU A 51 -6.15 7.65 9.82
CA GLU A 51 -6.17 6.37 10.55
C GLU A 51 -7.46 5.60 10.28
N ARG A 52 -8.60 6.28 10.40
CA ARG A 52 -9.92 5.67 10.15
C ARG A 52 -10.09 5.16 8.72
N VAL A 53 -9.55 5.87 7.73
CA VAL A 53 -9.55 5.42 6.33
C VAL A 53 -8.73 4.15 6.17
N ILE A 54 -7.53 4.10 6.77
CA ILE A 54 -6.67 2.92 6.71
C ILE A 54 -7.36 1.72 7.36
N ASP A 55 -7.93 1.91 8.55
CA ASP A 55 -8.65 0.86 9.27
C ASP A 55 -9.81 0.30 8.44
N LEU A 56 -10.62 1.18 7.83
CA LEU A 56 -11.74 0.77 6.98
C LEU A 56 -11.27 -0.02 5.75
N VAL A 57 -10.17 0.41 5.12
CA VAL A 57 -9.60 -0.28 3.96
C VAL A 57 -9.06 -1.66 4.36
N LEU A 58 -8.35 -1.75 5.49
CA LEU A 58 -7.82 -3.01 6.00
C LEU A 58 -8.95 -3.97 6.43
N GLU A 59 -10.00 -3.46 7.06
CA GLU A 59 -11.18 -4.24 7.44
C GLU A 59 -11.88 -4.84 6.21
N LYS A 60 -12.16 -4.01 5.20
CA LYS A 60 -12.90 -4.43 4.00
C LYS A 60 -12.08 -5.29 3.05
N TYR A 61 -10.79 -5.00 2.89
CA TYR A 61 -9.98 -5.56 1.80
C TYR A 61 -8.73 -6.30 2.25
N GLY A 62 -8.29 -6.19 3.50
CA GLY A 62 -7.02 -6.77 3.98
C GLY A 62 -6.96 -8.30 3.93
N LYS A 63 -8.11 -8.98 3.81
CA LYS A 63 -8.21 -10.45 3.67
C LYS A 63 -8.47 -10.91 2.23
N VAL A 64 -8.70 -9.98 1.32
CA VAL A 64 -8.98 -10.27 -0.09
C VAL A 64 -7.66 -10.32 -0.85
N ASN A 65 -7.46 -11.33 -1.69
CA ASN A 65 -6.22 -11.42 -2.46
C ASN A 65 -6.16 -10.30 -3.52
N ALA A 66 -4.96 -9.93 -3.96
CA ALA A 66 -4.77 -8.81 -4.89
C ALA A 66 -5.44 -9.01 -6.26
N PHE A 67 -5.52 -10.25 -6.76
CA PHE A 67 -6.16 -10.57 -8.03
C PHE A 67 -7.68 -10.43 -7.92
N ASP A 68 -8.29 -10.92 -6.84
CA ASP A 68 -9.72 -10.76 -6.57
C ASP A 68 -10.11 -9.29 -6.44
N LEU A 69 -9.26 -8.46 -5.81
CA LEU A 69 -9.45 -7.00 -5.74
C LEU A 69 -9.38 -6.37 -7.12
N SER A 70 -8.38 -6.73 -7.92
CA SER A 70 -8.26 -6.27 -9.30
C SER A 70 -9.47 -6.68 -10.13
N ASP A 71 -9.92 -7.93 -10.06
CA ASP A 71 -11.07 -8.39 -10.84
C ASP A 71 -12.36 -7.67 -10.43
N LYS A 72 -12.54 -7.39 -9.14
CA LYS A 72 -13.69 -6.60 -8.62
C LYS A 72 -13.71 -5.17 -9.17
N THR A 73 -12.57 -4.52 -9.36
CA THR A 73 -12.53 -3.14 -9.91
C THR A 73 -12.79 -3.10 -11.42
N HIS A 74 -12.65 -4.22 -12.12
CA HIS A 74 -12.97 -4.34 -13.55
C HIS A 74 -14.40 -4.84 -13.83
N GLN A 75 -15.18 -5.21 -12.79
CA GLN A 75 -16.59 -5.54 -12.94
C GLN A 75 -17.44 -4.28 -13.18
N SER A 76 -18.25 -4.31 -14.23
CA SER A 76 -19.15 -3.22 -14.64
C SER A 76 -20.02 -2.74 -13.46
N GLY A 77 -19.85 -1.49 -13.02
CA GLY A 77 -20.63 -0.86 -11.95
C GLY A 77 -19.90 -0.69 -10.60
N TYR A 78 -18.68 -1.20 -10.46
CA TYR A 78 -17.85 -0.98 -9.26
C TYR A 78 -16.96 0.26 -9.42
N THR A 79 -17.48 1.44 -9.07
CA THR A 79 -16.65 2.62 -8.79
C THR A 79 -16.33 2.67 -7.30
N LEU A 80 -15.07 2.98 -6.94
CA LEU A 80 -14.61 3.13 -5.55
C LEU A 80 -15.50 4.07 -4.71
N GLY A 81 -16.18 5.03 -5.34
CA GLY A 81 -17.13 5.94 -4.70
C GLY A 81 -18.45 5.31 -4.25
N ASN A 82 -18.78 4.08 -4.66
CA ASN A 82 -20.02 3.40 -4.22
C ASN A 82 -19.83 2.62 -2.92
N ILE A 83 -18.63 2.64 -2.31
CA ILE A 83 -18.27 1.78 -1.17
C ILE A 83 -17.76 2.59 0.04
N ILE A 84 -17.57 3.91 -0.09
CA ILE A 84 -17.11 4.79 0.99
C ILE A 84 -18.23 5.72 1.41
#